data_AF-A0A7C1W7G1-F1
#
_entry.id   AF-A0A7C1W7G1-F1
#
_cell.length_a   1.000
_cell.length_b   1.000
_cell.length_c   1.000
_cell.angle_alpha   90.00
_cell.angle_beta   90.00
_cell.angle_gamma   90.00
#
_symmetry.space_group_name_H-M   'P 1'
#
loop_
_entity.id
_entity.type
_entity.pdbx_description
1 polymer ?
#
loop_
_entity_poly.entity_id
_entity_poly.type
_entity_poly.pdbx_seq_one_letter_code
_entity_poly.pdbx_strand_id
1 'polypeptide(L)'
;GRAYQPRQLWMWPNARISVMGGEQAANVLLTVKKDQLWRKGKTLTKEEEKAIIEPILKKYEREGSPYYSTARIWDDGVIDPADTRMVLGLGISAALNAPIPDWKPTMYRM
;
A
#
# COMPACT_ATOMS: atom_id res chain seq x y z
N GLY A 1 2.55 -4.14 -7.00
CA GLY A 1 2.97 -3.54 -8.28
C GLY A 1 4.47 -3.48 -8.39
N ARG A 2 5.13 -2.61 -7.60
CA ARG A 2 6.56 -2.29 -7.74
C ARG A 2 7.52 -3.48 -7.85
N ALA A 3 7.31 -4.53 -7.04
CA ALA A 3 8.16 -5.73 -7.02
C ALA A 3 8.13 -6.57 -8.31
N TYR A 4 7.17 -6.33 -9.21
CA TYR A 4 7.00 -7.06 -10.47
C TYR A 4 7.61 -6.33 -11.67
N GLN A 5 8.50 -5.36 -11.41
CA GLN A 5 9.26 -4.64 -12.44
C GLN A 5 8.41 -4.04 -13.57
N PRO A 6 7.36 -3.24 -13.26
CA PRO A 6 6.69 -2.47 -14.29
C PRO A 6 7.68 -1.45 -14.90
N ARG A 7 7.55 -1.16 -16.19
CA ARG A 7 8.39 -0.13 -16.84
C ARG A 7 8.20 1.24 -16.21
N GLN A 8 6.97 1.58 -15.84
CA GLN A 8 6.60 2.72 -15.01
C GLN A 8 5.43 2.32 -14.09
N LEU A 9 5.36 2.93 -12.90
CA LEU A 9 4.27 2.81 -11.95
C LEU A 9 3.96 4.19 -11.37
N TRP A 10 2.72 4.66 -11.48
CA TRP A 10 2.31 5.95 -10.91
C TRP A 10 1.25 5.79 -9.83
N MET A 11 1.06 6.83 -9.03
CA MET A 11 -0.04 6.95 -8.08
C MET A 11 -0.91 8.17 -8.39
N TRP A 12 -2.19 8.08 -8.07
CA TRP A 12 -3.06 9.26 -8.00
C TRP A 12 -2.99 9.91 -6.60
N PRO A 13 -3.37 11.20 -6.46
CA PRO A 13 -3.28 11.90 -5.18
C PRO A 13 -4.24 11.37 -4.10
N ASN A 14 -5.30 10.69 -4.52
CA ASN A 14 -6.27 10.04 -3.63
C ASN A 14 -5.94 8.57 -3.33
N ALA A 15 -4.92 7.99 -3.96
CA ALA A 15 -4.54 6.60 -3.73
C ALA A 15 -3.99 6.39 -2.30
N ARG A 16 -4.01 5.15 -1.83
CA ARG A 16 -3.34 4.73 -0.59
C ARG A 16 -2.59 3.43 -0.83
N ILE A 17 -1.43 3.27 -0.21
CA ILE A 17 -0.63 2.04 -0.31
C ILE A 17 -0.19 1.56 1.08
N SER A 18 -0.48 0.30 1.39
CA SER A 18 -0.07 -0.32 2.64
C SER A 18 -0.15 -1.84 2.51
N VAL A 19 0.41 -2.58 3.47
CA VAL A 19 0.32 -4.05 3.49
C VAL A 19 -1.12 -4.56 3.69
N MET A 20 -1.94 -3.77 4.40
CA MET A 20 -3.37 -3.99 4.63
C MET A 20 -4.03 -2.65 4.97
N GLY A 21 -5.36 -2.58 5.04
CA GLY A 21 -6.07 -1.37 5.45
C GLY A 21 -5.74 -0.95 6.89
N GLY A 22 -5.70 0.36 7.16
CA GLY A 22 -5.36 0.87 8.50
C GLY A 22 -6.30 0.38 9.61
N GLU A 23 -7.61 0.36 9.33
CA GLU A 23 -8.60 -0.19 10.27
C GLU A 23 -8.41 -1.69 10.50
N GLN A 24 -8.09 -2.44 9.45
CA GLN A 24 -7.81 -3.88 9.56
C GLN A 24 -6.59 -4.12 10.45
N ALA A 25 -5.51 -3.37 10.24
CA ALA A 25 -4.30 -3.46 11.07
C ALA A 25 -4.58 -3.12 12.53
N ALA A 26 -5.32 -2.04 12.78
CA ALA A 26 -5.66 -1.61 14.14
C ALA A 26 -6.52 -2.66 14.87
N ASN A 27 -7.53 -3.20 14.21
CA ASN A 27 -8.42 -4.21 14.78
C ASN A 27 -7.69 -5.53 15.08
N VAL A 28 -6.81 -5.98 14.17
CA VAL A 28 -6.01 -7.21 14.40
C VAL A 28 -5.09 -7.03 15.61
N LEU A 29 -4.38 -5.90 15.70
CA LEU A 29 -3.49 -5.61 16.82
C LEU A 29 -4.25 -5.46 18.15
N LEU A 30 -5.46 -4.87 18.10
CA LEU A 30 -6.33 -4.79 19.26
C LEU A 30 -6.77 -6.17 19.75
N THR A 31 -7.22 -7.04 18.84
CA THR A 31 -7.63 -8.42 19.17
C THR A 31 -6.48 -9.19 19.82
N VAL A 32 -5.29 -9.15 19.23
CA VAL A 32 -4.10 -9.79 19.81
C VAL A 32 -3.81 -9.27 21.22
N LYS A 33 -3.96 -7.96 21.45
CA LYS A 33 -3.74 -7.37 22.77
C LYS A 33 -4.80 -7.78 23.79
N LYS A 34 -6.07 -7.85 23.38
CA LYS A 34 -7.17 -8.35 24.22
C LYS A 34 -6.93 -9.78 24.66
N ASP A 35 -6.56 -10.66 23.73
CA ASP A 35 -6.28 -12.06 24.03
C ASP A 35 -5.10 -12.22 24.99
N GLN A 36 -4.05 -11.42 24.83
CA GLN A 36 -2.90 -11.41 25.75
C GLN A 36 -3.27 -10.98 27.18
N LEU A 37 -4.15 -10.00 27.33
CA LEU A 37 -4.58 -9.51 28.65
C LEU A 37 -5.59 -10.44 29.29
N TRP A 38 -6.50 -11.00 28.49
CA TRP A 38 -7.46 -12.01 28.93
C TRP A 38 -6.76 -13.21 29.58
N ARG A 39 -5.68 -13.71 28.97
CA ARG A 39 -4.83 -14.78 29.53
C ARG A 39 -4.17 -14.42 30.86
N LYS A 40 -4.09 -13.13 31.20
CA LYS A 40 -3.56 -12.60 32.47
C LYS A 40 -4.67 -12.17 33.43
N GLY A 41 -5.93 -12.49 33.14
CA GLY A 41 -7.09 -12.08 33.94
C GLY A 41 -7.37 -10.58 33.92
N LYS A 42 -6.88 -9.86 32.89
CA LYS A 42 -7.07 -8.41 32.73
C LYS A 42 -7.95 -8.11 31.51
N THR A 43 -8.67 -7.01 31.56
CA THR A 43 -9.48 -6.49 30.45
C THR A 43 -9.05 -5.07 30.11
N LEU A 44 -9.39 -4.61 28.91
CA LEU A 44 -9.20 -3.22 28.48
C LEU A 44 -10.50 -2.45 28.66
N THR A 45 -10.37 -1.20 29.09
CA THR A 45 -11.41 -0.18 28.98
C THR A 45 -11.51 0.35 27.55
N LYS A 46 -12.64 0.97 27.18
CA LYS A 46 -12.80 1.55 25.84
C LYS A 46 -11.77 2.63 25.53
N GLU A 47 -11.36 3.38 26.55
CA GLU A 47 -10.35 4.43 26.48
C GLU A 47 -8.98 3.84 26.15
N GLU A 48 -8.60 2.73 26.79
CA GLU A 48 -7.34 2.02 26.50
C GLU A 48 -7.36 1.37 25.12
N GLU A 49 -8.50 0.81 24.68
CA GLU A 49 -8.65 0.29 23.32
C GLU A 49 -8.43 1.40 22.28
N LYS A 50 -9.05 2.56 22.49
CA LYS A 50 -8.88 3.72 21.61
C LYS A 50 -7.42 4.21 21.60
N ALA A 51 -6.77 4.24 22.76
CA ALA A 51 -5.36 4.61 22.87
C ALA A 51 -4.41 3.67 22.10
N ILE A 52 -4.81 2.42 21.86
CA ILE A 52 -4.08 1.46 21.02
C ILE A 52 -4.39 1.71 19.53
N ILE A 53 -5.67 1.88 19.18
CA ILE A 53 -6.13 2.01 17.79
C ILE A 53 -5.63 3.31 17.14
N GLU A 54 -5.78 4.44 17.84
CA GLU A 54 -5.55 5.76 17.27
C GLU A 54 -4.13 6.00 16.71
N PRO A 55 -3.02 5.63 17.40
CA PRO A 55 -1.69 5.78 16.83
C PRO A 55 -1.45 4.89 15.61
N ILE A 56 -2.09 3.71 15.53
CA ILE A 56 -1.99 2.80 14.38
C ILE A 56 -2.66 3.44 13.16
N LEU A 57 -3.89 3.95 13.32
CA LEU A 57 -4.61 4.64 12.24
C LEU A 57 -3.81 5.84 11.72
N LYS A 58 -3.28 6.68 12.62
CA LYS A 58 -2.45 7.83 12.25
C LYS A 58 -1.19 7.41 11.49
N LYS A 59 -0.54 6.33 11.92
CA LYS A 59 0.63 5.79 11.23
C LYS A 59 0.28 5.34 9.82
N TYR A 60 -0.80 4.58 9.65
CA TYR A 60 -1.22 4.09 8.34
C TYR A 60 -1.67 5.21 7.40
N GLU A 61 -2.36 6.23 7.90
CA GLU A 61 -2.76 7.37 7.08
C GLU A 61 -1.54 8.15 6.59
N ARG A 62 -0.57 8.39 7.48
CA ARG A 62 0.69 9.07 7.13
C ARG A 62 1.51 8.27 6.15
N GLU A 63 1.76 7.00 6.45
CA GLU A 63 2.68 6.16 5.68
C GLU A 63 2.05 5.58 4.41
N GLY A 64 0.72 5.56 4.33
CA GLY A 64 -0.02 5.13 3.15
C GLY A 64 -0.31 6.24 2.15
N SER A 65 -0.01 7.50 2.49
CA SER A 65 -0.14 8.64 1.60
C SER A 65 0.69 8.48 0.32
N PRO A 66 0.19 8.91 -0.86
CA PRO A 66 0.97 8.85 -2.11
C PRO A 66 2.23 9.70 -2.02
N TYR A 67 2.24 10.77 -1.22
CA TYR A 67 3.44 11.58 -0.98
C TYR A 67 4.49 10.83 -0.14
N TYR A 68 4.05 9.98 0.78
CA TYR A 68 4.98 9.14 1.55
C TYR A 68 5.63 8.08 0.66
N SER A 69 4.84 7.50 -0.24
CA SER A 69 5.26 6.51 -1.24
C SER A 69 6.26 7.08 -2.25
N THR A 70 5.90 8.20 -2.90
CA THR A 70 6.70 8.79 -3.98
C THR A 70 8.04 9.33 -3.47
N ALA A 71 8.07 9.87 -2.25
CA ALA A 71 9.32 10.28 -1.59
C ALA A 71 10.30 9.12 -1.34
N ARG A 72 9.85 7.86 -1.50
CA ARG A 72 10.63 6.64 -1.31
C ARG A 72 10.75 5.80 -2.60
N ILE A 73 10.31 6.33 -3.74
CA ILE A 73 10.45 5.70 -5.06
C ILE A 73 9.74 4.34 -5.15
N TRP A 74 8.68 4.16 -4.38
CA TRP A 74 7.78 3.01 -4.51
C TRP A 74 6.92 3.10 -5.77
N ASP A 75 6.74 4.32 -6.26
CA ASP A 75 6.19 4.74 -7.53
C ASP A 75 7.18 5.69 -8.23
N ASP A 76 6.93 5.95 -9.51
CA ASP A 76 7.70 6.85 -10.39
C ASP A 76 7.06 8.24 -10.48
N GLY A 77 6.10 8.54 -9.60
CA GLY A 77 5.47 9.85 -9.48
C GLY A 77 3.98 9.80 -9.13
N VAL A 78 3.54 10.89 -8.51
CA VAL A 78 2.11 11.21 -8.34
C VAL A 78 1.67 12.06 -9.52
N ILE A 79 0.59 11.66 -10.19
CA ILE A 79 0.07 12.34 -11.39
C ILE A 79 -1.35 12.85 -11.17
N ASP A 80 -1.74 13.92 -11.88
CA ASP A 80 -3.14 14.32 -11.97
C ASP A 80 -3.94 13.18 -12.63
N PRO A 81 -5.07 12.73 -12.04
CA PRO A 81 -5.93 11.74 -12.68
C PRO A 81 -6.32 12.08 -14.13
N ALA A 82 -6.50 13.36 -14.46
CA ALA A 82 -6.80 13.82 -15.82
C ALA A 82 -5.66 13.53 -16.83
N ASP A 83 -4.41 13.51 -16.35
CA ASP A 83 -3.21 13.29 -17.18
C ASP A 83 -2.91 11.81 -17.43
N THR A 84 -3.66 10.88 -16.81
CA THR A 84 -3.41 9.44 -16.92
C THR A 84 -3.24 8.97 -18.36
N ARG A 85 -4.08 9.44 -19.28
CA ARG A 85 -4.00 9.08 -20.71
C ARG A 85 -2.69 9.54 -21.35
N MET A 86 -2.29 10.78 -21.08
CA MET A 86 -1.08 11.37 -21.64
C MET A 86 0.16 10.62 -21.13
N VAL A 87 0.25 10.44 -19.81
CA VAL A 87 1.37 9.76 -19.14
C VAL A 87 1.51 8.32 -19.63
N LEU A 88 0.39 7.58 -19.78
CA LEU A 88 0.40 6.24 -20.37
C LEU A 88 0.87 6.25 -21.83
N GLY A 89 0.38 7.19 -22.64
CA GLY A 89 0.78 7.30 -24.05
C GLY A 89 2.29 7.52 -24.21
N LEU A 90 2.86 8.44 -23.42
CA LEU A 90 4.30 8.70 -23.40
C LEU A 90 5.08 7.50 -22.84
N GLY A 91 4.59 6.86 -21.79
CA GLY A 91 5.21 5.68 -21.19
C GLY A 91 5.31 4.51 -22.17
N ILE A 92 4.23 4.24 -22.91
CA ILE A 92 4.19 3.21 -23.96
C ILE A 92 5.14 3.59 -25.11
N SER A 93 5.10 4.84 -25.57
CA SER A 93 6.00 5.31 -26.64
C SER A 93 7.48 5.13 -26.26
N ALA A 94 7.86 5.49 -25.03
CA ALA A 94 9.21 5.27 -24.52
C ALA A 94 9.56 3.78 -24.47
N ALA A 95 8.63 2.94 -24.00
CA ALA A 95 8.81 1.50 -23.87
C ALA A 95 9.03 0.75 -25.20
N LEU A 96 8.52 1.27 -26.31
CA LEU A 96 8.67 0.68 -27.64
C LEU A 96 10.06 0.87 -28.26
N ASN A 97 10.96 1.62 -27.62
CA ASN A 97 12.36 1.70 -28.03
C ASN A 97 13.17 0.45 -27.66
N ALA A 98 12.62 -0.45 -26.86
CA ALA A 98 13.18 -1.76 -26.57
C ALA A 98 12.35 -2.86 -27.25
N PRO A 99 12.98 -3.95 -27.74
CA PRO A 99 12.25 -5.07 -28.32
C PRO A 99 11.31 -5.71 -27.28
N ILE A 100 10.16 -6.19 -27.74
CA ILE A 100 9.22 -6.92 -26.90
C ILE A 100 9.76 -8.35 -26.75
N PRO A 101 10.05 -8.83 -25.51
CA PRO A 101 10.57 -10.16 -25.30
C PRO A 101 9.49 -11.23 -25.50
N ASP A 102 9.90 -12.43 -25.89
CA ASP A 102 9.02 -13.59 -25.92
C ASP A 102 8.51 -13.92 -24.50
N TRP A 103 7.22 -14.25 -24.40
CA TRP A 103 6.61 -14.63 -23.14
C TRP A 103 6.97 -16.07 -22.76
N LYS A 104 7.57 -16.26 -21.58
CA LYS A 104 7.99 -17.56 -21.04
C LYS A 104 7.38 -17.78 -19.66
N PRO A 105 6.19 -18.40 -19.55
CA PRO A 105 5.59 -18.68 -18.25
C PRO A 105 6.40 -19.74 -17.50
N THR A 106 6.40 -19.65 -16.17
CA THR A 106 6.97 -20.67 -15.29
C THR A 106 5.92 -21.76 -14.98
N MET A 107 6.22 -22.62 -14.01
CA MET A 107 5.29 -23.63 -13.53
C MET A 107 4.03 -23.02 -12.93
N TYR A 108 2.87 -23.54 -13.32
CA TYR A 108 1.59 -23.27 -12.68
C TYR A 108 1.29 -24.35 -11.63
N ARG A 109 0.84 -23.92 -10.44
CA ARG A 109 0.31 -24.83 -9.43
C ARG A 109 -1.15 -25.14 -9.80
N MET A 110 -1.39 -26.36 -10.28
CA MET A 110 -2.72 -26.89 -10.60
C MET A 110 -3.43 -27.44 -9.36
#